data_AF-A0A4Q9AWB7-F1
#
_entry.id   AF-A0A4Q9AWB7-F1
#
_cell.length_a   1.000
_cell.length_b   1.000
_cell.length_c   1.000
_cell.angle_alpha   90.00
_cell.angle_beta   90.00
_cell.angle_gamma   90.00
#
_symmetry.space_group_name_H-M   'P 1'
#
loop_
_entity.id
_entity.type
_entity.pdbx_description
1 polymer ?
#
loop_
_entity_poly.entity_id
_entity_poly.type
_entity_poly.pdbx_seq_one_letter_code
_entity_poly.pdbx_strand_id
1 'polypeptide(L)'
;MVTDRNQLRFNQALLTLLLPLAALWDLPLLVYLLFLLLASQHTPWDLMVALKRLLRVPHRLVEEDPRPHRFARTLGAVFLGLASLFLLLGLKGVGYALALLVALLAFLNLAFGFCLGCFLYLHLRYARTLFTGK
;
A
#
# COMPACT_ATOMS: atom_id res chain seq x y z
N MET A 1 -10.82 4.38 -18.49
CA MET A 1 -10.78 4.81 -17.07
C MET A 1 -9.33 5.08 -16.78
N VAL A 2 -9.01 6.28 -16.30
CA VAL A 2 -7.63 6.75 -16.23
C VAL A 2 -7.10 6.65 -14.80
N THR A 3 -5.90 6.11 -14.64
CA THR A 3 -5.19 6.01 -13.36
C THR A 3 -3.92 6.86 -13.40
N ASP A 4 -3.59 7.51 -12.29
CA ASP A 4 -2.35 8.28 -12.15
C ASP A 4 -1.20 7.37 -11.73
N ARG A 5 -0.32 7.04 -12.68
CA ARG A 5 0.82 6.15 -12.44
C ARG A 5 1.83 6.72 -11.45
N ASN A 6 1.99 8.04 -11.40
CA ASN A 6 2.90 8.67 -10.45
C ASN A 6 2.37 8.62 -9.02
N GLN A 7 1.04 8.60 -8.83
CA GLN A 7 0.45 8.35 -7.51
C GLN A 7 0.82 6.95 -6.99
N LEU A 8 0.82 5.94 -7.87
CA LEU A 8 1.16 4.57 -7.50
C LEU A 8 2.64 4.44 -7.12
N ARG A 9 3.54 5.00 -7.96
CA ARG A 9 4.99 5.02 -7.69
C ARG A 9 5.33 5.78 -6.42
N PHE A 10 4.64 6.90 -6.15
CA PHE A 10 4.84 7.69 -4.94
C PHE A 10 4.52 6.89 -3.67
N ASN A 11 3.38 6.18 -3.64
CA ASN A 11 3.03 5.31 -2.52
C ASN A 11 4.05 4.18 -2.33
N GLN A 12 4.47 3.51 -3.43
CA GLN A 12 5.47 2.45 -3.35
C GLN A 12 6.81 2.97 -2.83
N ALA A 13 7.29 4.11 -3.34
CA ALA A 13 8.54 4.71 -2.91
C ALA A 13 8.52 5.07 -1.42
N LEU A 14 7.42 5.67 -0.93
CA LEU A 14 7.23 5.96 0.49
C LEU A 14 7.34 4.69 1.34
N LEU A 15 6.58 3.64 1.00
CA LEU A 15 6.57 2.40 1.77
C LEU A 15 7.92 1.67 1.75
N THR A 16 8.55 1.60 0.58
CA THR A 16 9.85 0.94 0.39
C THR A 16 10.97 1.66 1.15
N LEU A 17 10.95 2.99 1.24
CA LEU A 17 11.99 3.74 1.92
C LEU A 17 11.73 3.90 3.42
N LEU A 18 10.50 4.24 3.80
CA LEU A 18 10.20 4.64 5.17
C LEU A 18 9.97 3.47 6.12
N LEU A 19 9.48 2.31 5.66
CA LEU A 19 9.27 1.16 6.55
C LEU A 19 10.58 0.51 7.02
N PRO A 20 11.61 0.32 6.17
CA PRO A 20 12.93 -0.12 6.65
C PRO A 20 13.59 0.92 7.56
N LEU A 21 13.42 2.21 7.25
CA LEU A 21 13.89 3.29 8.12
C LEU A 21 13.21 3.22 9.51
N ALA A 22 11.90 2.98 9.53
CA ALA A 22 11.13 2.80 10.75
C ALA A 22 11.65 1.62 11.58
N ALA A 23 11.94 0.50 10.94
CA ALA A 23 12.46 -0.69 11.60
C ALA A 23 13.90 -0.49 12.11
N LEU A 24 14.76 0.20 11.35
CA LEU A 24 16.16 0.40 11.71
C LEU A 24 16.34 1.38 12.87
N TRP A 25 15.53 2.44 12.93
CA TRP A 25 15.57 3.46 13.99
C TRP A 25 14.56 3.24 15.12
N ASP A 26 13.85 2.12 15.12
CA ASP A 26 12.77 1.81 16.07
C ASP A 26 11.73 2.94 16.19
N LEU A 27 11.22 3.41 15.04
CA LEU A 27 10.23 4.49 14.92
C LEU A 27 8.85 3.93 14.59
N PRO A 28 8.11 3.35 15.56
CA PRO A 28 6.78 2.77 15.30
C PRO A 28 5.77 3.84 14.85
N LEU A 29 5.98 5.10 15.24
CA LEU A 29 5.23 6.26 14.78
C LEU A 29 5.17 6.35 13.24
N LEU A 30 6.25 5.99 12.56
CA LEU A 30 6.31 6.04 11.10
C LEU A 30 5.43 4.94 10.47
N VAL A 31 5.37 3.77 11.10
CA VAL A 31 4.47 2.67 10.70
C VAL A 31 3.01 3.10 10.88
N TYR A 32 2.68 3.74 12.01
CA TYR A 32 1.32 4.25 12.29
C TYR A 32 0.91 5.33 11.28
N LEU A 33 1.82 6.26 10.97
CA LEU A 33 1.57 7.32 10.00
C LEU A 33 1.32 6.74 8.61
N LEU A 34 2.13 5.79 8.16
CA LEU A 34 1.96 5.13 6.86
C LEU A 34 0.67 4.31 6.80
N PHE A 35 0.31 3.61 7.89
CA PHE A 35 -0.99 2.96 8.01
C PHE A 35 -2.13 3.96 7.79
N LEU A 36 -2.13 5.10 8.48
CA LEU A 36 -3.16 6.13 8.35
C LEU A 36 -3.21 6.71 6.93
N LEU A 37 -2.05 6.97 6.31
CA LEU A 37 -1.99 7.42 4.92
C LEU A 37 -2.61 6.41 3.96
N LEU A 38 -2.35 5.11 4.13
CA LEU A 38 -2.96 4.08 3.30
C LEU A 38 -4.47 3.96 3.56
N ALA A 39 -4.90 3.96 4.83
CA ALA A 39 -6.29 3.86 5.23
C ALA A 39 -7.14 5.07 4.78
N SER A 40 -6.53 6.25 4.64
CA SER A 40 -7.22 7.48 4.21
C SER A 40 -7.85 7.42 2.80
N GLN A 41 -7.55 6.38 2.01
CA GLN A 41 -8.24 6.15 0.74
C GLN A 41 -9.75 5.89 0.90
N HIS A 42 -10.19 5.48 2.10
CA HIS A 42 -11.60 5.23 2.42
C HIS A 42 -12.33 6.48 2.91
N THR A 43 -11.59 7.56 3.18
CA THR A 43 -12.15 8.85 3.56
C THR A 43 -12.32 9.78 2.35
N PRO A 44 -13.24 10.76 2.40
CA PRO A 44 -13.41 11.74 1.32
C PRO A 44 -12.16 12.61 1.10
N TRP A 45 -11.29 12.70 2.12
CA TRP A 45 -10.00 13.38 2.06
C TRP A 45 -8.86 12.35 2.07
N ASP A 46 -8.42 11.93 0.87
CA ASP A 46 -7.27 11.05 0.75
C ASP A 46 -5.98 11.83 1.06
N LEU A 47 -5.45 11.61 2.27
CA LEU A 47 -4.24 12.27 2.76
C LEU A 47 -3.02 11.97 1.88
N MET A 48 -3.00 10.82 1.20
CA MET A 48 -1.93 10.49 0.26
C MET A 48 -1.99 11.40 -0.98
N VAL A 49 -3.19 11.70 -1.48
CA VAL A 49 -3.37 12.66 -2.59
C VAL A 49 -3.00 14.07 -2.15
N ALA A 50 -3.37 14.46 -0.93
CA ALA A 50 -2.98 15.75 -0.36
C ALA A 50 -1.46 15.87 -0.22
N LEU A 51 -0.79 14.82 0.28
CA LEU A 51 0.66 14.74 0.42
C LEU A 51 1.37 14.81 -0.94
N LYS A 52 0.87 14.09 -1.94
CA LYS A 52 1.40 14.17 -3.31
C LYS A 52 1.29 15.60 -3.87
N ARG A 53 0.13 16.24 -3.67
CA ARG A 53 -0.12 17.63 -4.10
C ARG A 53 0.83 18.60 -3.40
N LEU A 54 1.03 18.43 -2.10
CA LEU A 54 1.97 19.23 -1.30
C LEU A 54 3.41 19.09 -1.83
N LEU A 55 3.83 17.88 -2.18
CA LEU A 55 5.15 17.59 -2.75
C LEU A 55 5.27 17.88 -4.25
N ARG A 56 4.23 18.47 -4.87
CA ARG A 56 4.20 18.89 -6.29
C ARG A 56 4.61 17.78 -7.28
N VAL A 57 4.31 16.53 -6.96
CA VAL A 57 4.64 15.41 -7.86
C VAL A 57 3.74 15.46 -9.09
N PRO A 58 4.29 15.42 -10.33
CA PRO A 58 3.49 15.54 -11.54
C PRO A 58 2.49 14.37 -11.68
N HIS A 59 1.39 14.63 -12.37
CA HIS A 59 0.40 13.60 -12.70
C HIS A 59 0.84 12.90 -13.99
N ARG A 60 0.76 11.56 -14.03
CA ARG A 60 0.95 10.81 -15.27
C ARG A 60 -0.25 9.90 -15.47
N LEU A 61 -1.20 10.43 -16.21
CA LEU A 61 -2.45 9.78 -16.54
C LEU A 61 -2.20 8.67 -17.56
N VAL A 62 -2.59 7.44 -17.23
CA VAL A 62 -2.49 6.26 -18.09
C VAL A 62 -3.84 5.54 -18.08
N GLU A 63 -4.23 4.96 -19.21
CA GLU A 63 -5.45 4.18 -19.36
C GLU A 63 -5.30 2.82 -18.65
N GLU A 64 -5.56 2.79 -17.35
CA GLU A 64 -5.46 1.60 -16.49
C GLU A 64 -6.64 1.56 -15.51
N ASP A 65 -7.21 0.37 -15.26
CA ASP A 65 -8.33 0.22 -14.32
C ASP A 65 -7.87 0.51 -12.87
N PRO A 66 -8.47 1.48 -12.16
CA PRO A 66 -8.07 1.82 -10.79
C PRO A 66 -8.51 0.80 -9.73
N ARG A 67 -9.46 -0.09 -10.04
CA ARG A 67 -10.02 -1.07 -9.09
C ARG A 67 -8.97 -2.00 -8.45
N PRO A 68 -8.11 -2.71 -9.21
CA PRO A 68 -7.10 -3.59 -8.64
C PRO A 68 -6.08 -2.82 -7.76
N HIS A 69 -5.77 -1.58 -8.12
CA HIS A 69 -4.84 -0.75 -7.35
C HIS A 69 -5.41 -0.32 -5.98
N ARG A 70 -6.70 0.00 -5.92
CA ARG A 70 -7.37 0.28 -4.64
C ARG A 70 -7.38 -0.94 -3.74
N PHE A 71 -7.64 -2.12 -4.30
CA PHE A 71 -7.57 -3.38 -3.55
C PHE A 71 -6.16 -3.62 -2.98
N ALA A 72 -5.11 -3.43 -3.79
CA ALA A 72 -3.73 -3.58 -3.34
C ALA A 72 -3.39 -2.61 -2.20
N ARG A 73 -3.86 -1.35 -2.27
CA ARG A 73 -3.67 -0.36 -1.20
C ARG A 73 -4.45 -0.71 0.07
N THR A 74 -5.67 -1.25 -0.04
CA THR A 74 -6.41 -1.77 1.12
C THR A 74 -5.66 -2.92 1.78
N LEU A 75 -5.14 -3.86 0.99
CA LEU A 75 -4.39 -4.98 1.52
C LEU A 75 -3.15 -4.50 2.29
N GLY A 76 -2.40 -3.55 1.72
CA GLY A 76 -1.29 -2.89 2.41
C GLY A 76 -1.71 -2.22 3.72
N ALA A 77 -2.86 -1.55 3.76
CA ALA A 77 -3.41 -0.94 4.97
C ALA A 77 -3.73 -2.00 6.05
N VAL A 78 -4.27 -3.16 5.67
CA VAL A 78 -4.57 -4.25 6.61
C VAL A 78 -3.28 -4.79 7.25
N PHE A 79 -2.25 -5.08 6.45
CA PHE A 79 -0.97 -5.56 6.98
C PHE A 79 -0.28 -4.52 7.87
N LEU A 80 -0.31 -3.24 7.48
CA LEU A 80 0.22 -2.15 8.30
C LEU A 80 -0.61 -1.90 9.56
N GLY A 81 -1.92 -2.12 9.53
CA GLY A 81 -2.79 -2.06 10.69
C GLY A 81 -2.47 -3.17 11.70
N LEU A 82 -2.25 -4.39 11.22
CA LEU A 82 -1.78 -5.51 12.04
C LEU A 82 -0.38 -5.23 12.61
N ALA A 83 0.55 -4.74 11.78
CA ALA A 83 1.87 -4.32 12.24
C ALA A 83 1.77 -3.27 13.35
N SER A 84 0.88 -2.28 13.17
CA SER A 84 0.64 -1.23 14.15
C SER A 84 0.10 -1.80 15.47
N LEU A 85 -0.85 -2.74 15.40
CA LEU A 85 -1.40 -3.39 16.57
C LEU A 85 -0.32 -4.17 17.35
N PHE A 86 0.53 -4.92 16.66
CA PHE A 86 1.63 -5.65 17.32
C PHE A 86 2.66 -4.71 17.94
N LEU A 87 2.99 -3.59 17.28
CA LEU A 87 3.87 -2.57 17.85
C LEU A 87 3.27 -1.93 19.12
N LEU A 88 1.96 -1.67 19.14
CA LEU A 88 1.25 -1.15 20.32
C LEU A 88 1.22 -2.16 21.48
N LEU A 89 1.13 -3.45 21.17
CA LEU A 89 1.20 -4.54 22.16
C LEU A 89 2.63 -4.84 22.64
N GLY A 90 3.64 -4.09 22.17
CA GLY A 90 5.05 -4.29 22.53
C GLY A 90 5.73 -5.45 21.80
N LEU A 91 5.04 -6.13 20.89
CA LEU A 91 5.56 -7.23 20.07
C LEU A 91 6.34 -6.70 18.85
N LYS A 92 7.43 -5.98 19.12
CA LYS A 92 8.22 -5.26 18.10
C LYS A 92 8.71 -6.15 16.95
N GLY A 93 9.17 -7.36 17.25
CA GLY A 93 9.65 -8.29 16.23
C GLY A 93 8.59 -8.63 15.18
N VAL A 94 7.36 -8.94 15.62
CA VAL A 94 6.25 -9.26 14.72
C VAL A 94 5.77 -8.00 13.97
N GLY A 95 5.67 -6.88 14.67
CA GLY A 95 5.26 -5.60 14.10
C GLY A 95 6.17 -5.15 12.95
N TYR A 96 7.48 -5.12 13.17
CA TYR A 96 8.43 -4.75 12.13
C TYR A 96 8.58 -5.81 11.04
N ALA A 97 8.44 -7.11 11.35
CA ALA A 97 8.43 -8.15 10.32
C ALA A 97 7.29 -7.94 9.32
N LEU A 98 6.08 -7.62 9.80
CA LEU A 98 4.94 -7.30 8.94
C LEU A 98 5.16 -6.00 8.15
N ALA A 99 5.72 -4.96 8.78
CA ALA A 99 6.06 -3.72 8.09
C ALA A 99 7.09 -3.95 6.96
N LEU A 100 8.14 -4.72 7.22
CA LEU A 100 9.17 -5.06 6.22
C LEU A 100 8.61 -5.94 5.10
N LEU A 101 7.66 -6.83 5.40
CA LEU A 101 6.95 -7.59 4.37
C LEU A 101 6.20 -6.65 3.40
N VAL A 102 5.50 -5.63 3.93
CA VAL A 102 4.84 -4.62 3.10
C VAL A 102 5.86 -3.82 2.29
N ALA A 103 6.99 -3.45 2.89
CA ALA A 103 8.08 -2.74 2.22
C ALA A 103 8.65 -3.55 1.05
N LEU A 104 8.84 -4.86 1.25
CA LEU A 104 9.31 -5.79 0.23
C LEU A 104 8.33 -5.89 -0.93
N LEU A 105 7.02 -6.04 -0.65
CA LEU A 105 6.00 -6.08 -1.70
C LEU A 105 5.90 -4.76 -2.48
N ALA A 106 6.04 -3.62 -1.78
CA ALA A 106 6.10 -2.31 -2.43
C ALA A 106 7.35 -2.19 -3.32
N PHE A 107 8.49 -2.70 -2.85
CA PHE A 107 9.75 -2.70 -3.61
C PHE A 107 9.64 -3.56 -4.87
N LEU A 108 9.07 -4.76 -4.78
CA LEU A 108 8.86 -5.63 -5.95
C LEU A 108 8.03 -4.94 -7.03
N ASN A 109 7.00 -4.20 -6.62
CA ASN A 109 6.17 -3.43 -7.54
C ASN A 109 6.94 -2.24 -8.15
N LEU A 110 7.78 -1.58 -7.36
CA LEU A 110 8.57 -0.45 -7.83
C LEU A 110 9.69 -0.85 -8.79
N ALA A 111 10.38 -1.96 -8.50
CA ALA A 111 11.53 -2.46 -9.26
C ALA A 111 11.13 -3.30 -10.47
N PHE A 112 10.17 -4.22 -10.31
CA PHE A 112 9.78 -5.18 -11.35
C PHE A 112 8.43 -4.84 -12.01
N GLY A 113 7.68 -3.86 -11.50
CA GLY A 113 6.32 -3.59 -11.97
C GLY A 113 5.31 -4.67 -11.56
N PHE A 114 5.70 -5.61 -10.68
CA PHE A 114 4.84 -6.70 -10.26
C PHE A 114 4.06 -6.33 -8.99
N CYS A 115 2.75 -6.15 -9.14
CA CYS A 115 1.84 -5.89 -8.03
C CYS A 115 1.10 -7.15 -7.60
N LEU A 116 1.57 -7.79 -6.51
CA LEU A 116 0.96 -8.98 -5.93
C LEU A 116 -0.54 -8.78 -5.62
N GLY A 117 -0.91 -7.59 -5.10
CA GLY A 117 -2.31 -7.25 -4.82
C GLY A 117 -3.20 -7.24 -6.07
N CYS A 118 -2.68 -6.73 -7.19
CA CYS A 118 -3.40 -6.78 -8.47
C CYS A 118 -3.55 -8.23 -8.97
N PHE A 119 -2.50 -9.04 -8.83
CA PHE A 119 -2.55 -10.46 -9.21
C PHE A 119 -3.60 -11.23 -8.40
N LEU A 120 -3.60 -11.05 -7.07
CA LEU A 120 -4.60 -11.63 -6.17
C LEU A 120 -6.03 -11.18 -6.50
N TYR A 121 -6.23 -9.90 -6.81
CA TYR A 121 -7.55 -9.38 -7.21
C TYR A 121 -8.08 -10.09 -8.46
N LEU A 122 -7.24 -10.25 -9.49
CA LEU A 122 -7.61 -10.95 -10.71
C LEU A 122 -7.91 -12.41 -10.43
N HIS A 123 -7.06 -13.10 -9.65
CA HIS A 123 -7.26 -14.51 -9.30
C HIS A 123 -8.57 -14.72 -8.51
N LEU A 124 -8.87 -13.85 -7.55
CA LEU A 124 -10.14 -13.87 -6.80
C LEU A 124 -11.34 -13.59 -7.70
N ARG A 125 -11.20 -12.69 -8.68
CA ARG A 125 -12.26 -12.41 -9.66
C ARG A 125 -12.52 -13.63 -10.55
N TYR A 126 -11.47 -14.28 -11.05
CA TYR A 126 -11.57 -15.51 -11.85
C TYR A 126 -12.18 -16.67 -11.04
N ALA A 127 -11.75 -16.86 -9.79
CA ALA A 127 -12.32 -17.86 -8.90
C ALA A 127 -13.81 -17.59 -8.66
N ARG A 128 -14.20 -16.34 -8.39
CA ARG A 128 -15.62 -15.98 -8.25
C ARG A 128 -16.42 -16.28 -9.52
N THR A 129 -15.91 -15.98 -10.71
CA THR A 129 -16.64 -16.31 -11.95
C THR A 129 -16.87 -17.81 -12.10
N LEU A 130 -15.92 -18.66 -11.70
CA LEU A 130 -16.09 -20.12 -11.70
C LEU A 130 -17.13 -20.59 -10.67
N PHE A 131 -17.09 -20.05 -9.44
CA PHE A 131 -18.02 -20.46 -8.39
C PHE A 131 -19.45 -19.91 -8.57
N THR A 132 -19.63 -18.82 -9.30
CA THR A 132 -20.95 -18.17 -9.46
C THR A 132 -21.69 -18.62 -10.73
N GLY A 133 -21.20 -19.66 -11.43
CA GLY A 133 -21.96 -20.41 -12.43
C GLY A 133 -22.63 -19.54 -13.51
N LYS A 134 -21.87 -18.64 -14.14
CA LYS A 134 -22.30 -17.97 -15.37
C LYS A 134 -21.23 -18.06 -16.43
#